data_AF-A0A257PMH6-F1
#
_entry.id   AF-A0A257PMH6-F1
#
_cell.length_a   1.000
_cell.length_b   1.000
_cell.length_c   1.000
_cell.angle_alpha   90.00
_cell.angle_beta   90.00
_cell.angle_gamma   90.00
#
_symmetry.space_group_name_H-M   'P 1'
#
loop_
_entity.id
_entity.type
_entity.pdbx_description
1 polymer ?
#
loop_
_entity_poly.entity_id
_entity_poly.type
_entity_poly.pdbx_seq_one_letter_code
_entity_poly.pdbx_strand_id
1 'polypeptide(L)'
;MHNLIPLPLPLFHVWAYLETQPLLGLSATLCVWEAAVFIDEWARHKAFTNPTVLSILILATLLLATGTSYKTYFNGAVYIHFLLGPATVALAVPMYANWAAIRKNFIAIFVSLSAGS
;
A
#
# COMPACT_ATOMS: atom_id res chain seq x y z
N MET A 1 33.53 13.36 32.57
CA MET A 1 32.16 13.85 32.29
C MET A 1 32.01 14.10 30.78
N HIS A 2 32.13 13.06 29.96
CA HIS A 2 32.02 13.17 28.51
C HIS A 2 31.71 11.77 27.96
N ASN A 3 30.49 11.59 27.46
CA ASN A 3 30.06 10.62 26.44
C ASN A 3 28.53 10.76 26.34
N LEU A 4 28.11 11.89 25.78
CA LEU A 4 26.75 12.10 25.32
C LEU A 4 26.51 11.10 24.19
N ILE A 5 25.56 10.21 24.41
CA ILE A 5 25.04 9.22 23.46
C ILE A 5 24.87 9.90 22.09
N PRO A 6 25.54 9.44 21.00
CA PRO A 6 25.13 9.84 19.67
C PRO A 6 23.80 9.12 19.45
N LEU A 7 22.68 9.84 19.60
CA LEU A 7 21.38 9.36 19.15
C LEU A 7 21.35 9.55 17.63
N PRO A 8 21.54 8.52 16.79
CA PRO A 8 21.10 8.64 15.41
C PRO A 8 19.57 8.70 15.49
N LEU A 9 19.00 9.89 15.34
CA LEU A 9 17.55 10.02 15.22
C LEU A 9 17.12 9.08 14.08
N PRO A 10 16.31 8.02 14.35
CA PRO A 10 15.93 7.04 13.33
C PRO A 10 15.28 7.72 12.12
N LEU A 11 14.60 8.85 12.37
CA LEU A 11 14.00 9.72 11.36
C LEU A 11 15.04 10.31 10.37
N PHE A 12 16.26 10.64 10.80
CA PHE A 12 17.30 11.18 9.92
C PHE A 12 17.88 10.09 9.01
N HIS A 13 18.00 8.86 9.52
CA HIS A 13 18.43 7.71 8.72
C HIS A 13 17.37 7.33 7.68
N VAL A 14 16.08 7.41 8.06
CA VAL A 14 14.94 7.29 7.15
C VAL A 14 14.96 8.42 6.13
N TRP A 15 15.27 9.66 6.50
CA TRP A 15 15.32 10.78 5.57
C TRP A 15 16.49 10.69 4.56
N ALA A 16 17.68 10.29 5.01
CA ALA A 16 18.84 10.11 4.13
C ALA A 16 18.67 8.93 3.15
N TYR A 17 17.88 7.91 3.51
CA TYR A 17 17.51 6.83 2.61
C TYR A 17 16.52 7.28 1.52
N LEU A 18 15.68 8.32 1.77
CA LEU A 18 14.70 8.88 0.81
C LEU A 18 15.35 9.48 -0.45
N GLU A 19 16.49 10.13 -0.30
CA GLU A 19 17.07 10.93 -1.39
C GLU A 19 17.69 10.08 -2.50
N THR A 20 18.12 8.86 -2.21
CA THR A 20 18.99 8.13 -3.15
C THR A 20 18.24 7.18 -4.09
N GLN A 21 17.11 6.56 -3.70
CA GLN A 21 16.40 5.52 -4.49
C GLN A 21 14.87 5.36 -4.25
N PRO A 22 14.28 5.63 -3.06
CA PRO A 22 12.86 5.32 -2.77
C PRO A 22 11.82 6.21 -3.44
N LEU A 23 12.15 7.48 -3.74
CA LEU A 23 11.17 8.44 -4.27
C LEU A 23 10.64 8.06 -5.66
N LEU A 24 11.47 7.44 -6.50
CA LEU A 24 11.04 6.99 -7.83
C LEU A 24 10.11 5.78 -7.80
N GLY A 25 10.30 4.86 -6.84
CA GLY A 25 9.40 3.70 -6.67
C GLY A 25 8.03 4.09 -6.13
N LEU A 26 8.00 5.03 -5.18
CA LEU A 26 6.77 5.62 -4.65
C LEU A 26 6.03 6.46 -5.69
N SER A 27 6.73 7.31 -6.45
CA SER A 27 6.09 8.10 -7.50
C SER A 27 5.56 7.21 -8.62
N ALA A 28 6.28 6.15 -9.01
CA ALA A 28 5.79 5.19 -9.98
C ALA A 28 4.53 4.45 -9.50
N THR A 29 4.48 4.02 -8.23
CA THR A 29 3.28 3.38 -7.67
C THR A 29 2.08 4.31 -7.63
N LEU A 30 2.29 5.56 -7.20
CA LEU A 30 1.25 6.57 -7.18
C LEU A 30 0.77 6.92 -8.60
N CYS A 31 1.68 7.08 -9.56
CA CYS A 31 1.32 7.31 -10.96
C CYS A 31 0.53 6.14 -11.57
N VAL A 32 0.91 4.90 -11.27
CA VAL A 32 0.17 3.71 -11.72
C VAL A 32 -1.21 3.64 -11.05
N TRP A 33 -1.29 3.96 -9.76
CA TRP A 33 -2.57 4.00 -9.03
C TRP A 33 -3.51 5.06 -9.60
N GLU A 34 -3.03 6.30 -9.79
CA GLU A 34 -3.80 7.39 -10.40
C GLU A 34 -4.27 7.02 -11.81
N ALA A 35 -3.39 6.43 -12.63
CA ALA A 35 -3.77 5.94 -13.95
C ALA A 35 -4.84 4.84 -13.88
N ALA A 36 -4.73 3.91 -12.93
CA ALA A 36 -5.70 2.84 -12.72
C ALA A 36 -7.07 3.37 -12.26
N VAL A 37 -7.09 4.36 -11.38
CA VAL A 37 -8.32 5.03 -10.91
C VAL A 37 -8.97 5.81 -12.04
N PHE A 38 -8.19 6.55 -12.84
CA PHE A 38 -8.71 7.26 -14.01
C PHE A 38 -9.34 6.30 -15.03
N ILE A 39 -8.74 5.12 -15.22
CA ILE A 39 -9.30 4.07 -16.08
C ILE A 39 -10.58 3.47 -15.47
N ASP A 40 -10.67 3.32 -14.14
CA ASP A 40 -11.89 2.84 -13.46
C ASP A 40 -13.07 3.80 -13.59
N GLU A 41 -12.84 5.10 -13.34
CA GLU A 41 -13.86 6.12 -13.50
C GLU A 41 -14.35 6.20 -14.95
N TRP A 42 -13.45 6.06 -15.92
CA TRP A 42 -13.81 6.04 -17.33
C TRP A 42 -14.58 4.77 -17.74
N ALA A 43 -14.32 3.65 -17.05
CA ALA A 43 -15.00 2.36 -17.25
C ALA A 43 -16.37 2.25 -16.56
N ARG A 44 -16.86 3.31 -15.89
CA ARG A 44 -18.14 3.37 -15.16
C ARG A 44 -18.26 2.34 -14.01
N HIS A 45 -17.19 2.15 -13.22
CA HIS A 45 -17.22 1.31 -12.01
C HIS A 45 -17.82 -0.09 -12.22
N LYS A 46 -17.46 -0.74 -13.33
CA LYS A 46 -17.83 -2.16 -13.53
C LYS A 46 -17.07 -3.00 -12.50
N ALA A 47 -17.71 -4.04 -11.97
CA ALA A 47 -17.13 -4.91 -10.93
C ALA A 47 -15.77 -5.55 -11.31
N PHE A 48 -15.41 -5.57 -12.60
CA PHE A 48 -14.10 -6.01 -13.10
C PHE A 48 -12.99 -4.96 -13.00
N THR A 49 -13.32 -3.70 -12.75
CA THR A 49 -12.36 -2.58 -12.78
C THR A 49 -11.91 -2.17 -11.38
N ASN A 50 -11.77 -3.13 -10.46
CA ASN A 50 -11.22 -2.83 -9.14
C ASN A 50 -9.79 -2.26 -9.31
N PRO A 51 -9.55 -0.98 -8.95
CA PRO A 51 -8.28 -0.30 -9.20
C PRO A 51 -7.10 -1.00 -8.51
N THR A 52 -7.37 -1.76 -7.44
CA THR A 52 -6.37 -2.59 -6.76
C THR A 52 -5.90 -3.74 -7.65
N VAL A 53 -6.82 -4.48 -8.26
CA VAL A 53 -6.51 -5.62 -9.14
C VAL A 53 -5.82 -5.13 -10.40
N LEU A 54 -6.31 -4.02 -10.98
CA LEU A 54 -5.72 -3.39 -12.15
C LEU A 54 -4.28 -2.92 -11.87
N SER A 55 -4.05 -2.29 -10.71
CA SER A 55 -2.72 -1.86 -10.29
C SER A 55 -1.76 -3.03 -10.13
N ILE A 56 -2.20 -4.14 -9.52
CA ILE A 56 -1.39 -5.36 -9.38
C ILE A 56 -1.03 -5.93 -10.76
N LEU A 57 -2.00 -6.03 -11.68
CA LEU A 57 -1.76 -6.55 -13.03
C LEU A 57 -0.80 -5.66 -13.84
N ILE A 58 -0.98 -4.34 -13.79
CA ILE A 58 -0.12 -3.38 -14.47
C ILE A 58 1.31 -3.46 -13.90
N LEU A 59 1.46 -3.42 -12.57
CA LEU A 59 2.76 -3.54 -11.92
C LEU A 59 3.43 -4.88 -12.22
N ALA A 60 2.70 -6.00 -12.13
CA ALA A 60 3.23 -7.32 -12.45
C ALA A 60 3.73 -7.39 -13.90
N THR A 61 2.95 -6.87 -14.85
CA THR A 61 3.33 -6.83 -16.27
C THR A 61 4.54 -5.94 -16.50
N LEU A 62 4.60 -4.78 -15.83
CA LEU A 62 5.68 -3.82 -15.97
C LEU A 62 7.00 -4.35 -15.37
N LEU A 63 6.96 -5.02 -14.21
CA LEU A 63 8.11 -5.69 -13.61
C LEU A 63 8.61 -6.86 -14.47
N LEU A 64 7.70 -7.66 -15.05
CA LEU A 64 8.07 -8.73 -15.98
C LEU A 64 8.72 -8.17 -17.25
N ALA A 65 8.22 -7.06 -17.78
CA ALA A 65 8.75 -6.41 -18.98
C ALA A 65 10.10 -5.70 -18.75
N THR A 66 10.35 -5.16 -17.55
CA THR A 66 11.62 -4.50 -17.21
C THR A 66 12.70 -5.45 -16.68
N GLY A 67 12.37 -6.72 -16.43
CA GLY A 67 13.32 -7.72 -15.93
C GLY A 67 13.89 -7.40 -14.54
N THR A 68 13.32 -6.42 -13.85
CA THR A 68 13.72 -5.99 -12.51
C THR A 68 13.20 -7.00 -11.49
N SER A 69 14.12 -7.56 -10.70
CA SER A 69 13.74 -8.43 -9.59
C SER A 69 12.79 -7.68 -8.66
N TYR A 70 11.65 -8.33 -8.31
CA TYR A 70 10.69 -7.86 -7.31
C TYR A 70 11.39 -7.37 -6.03
N LYS A 71 12.53 -7.96 -5.69
CA LYS A 71 13.35 -7.61 -4.52
C LYS A 71 13.90 -6.17 -4.58
N THR A 72 14.24 -5.65 -5.75
CA THR A 72 14.74 -4.27 -5.93
C THR A 72 13.61 -3.26 -5.79
N TYR A 73 12.43 -3.58 -6.33
CA TYR A 73 11.23 -2.76 -6.16
C TYR A 73 10.72 -2.78 -4.72
N PHE A 74 10.72 -3.95 -4.08
CA PHE A 74 10.30 -4.14 -2.69
C PHE A 74 11.21 -3.40 -1.70
N ASN A 75 12.52 -3.33 -1.98
CA ASN A 75 13.45 -2.49 -1.21
C ASN A 75 13.10 -0.99 -1.26
N GLY A 76 12.43 -0.52 -2.32
CA GLY A 76 11.91 0.85 -2.41
C GLY A 76 10.58 1.08 -1.68
N ALA A 77 9.84 0.01 -1.35
CA ALA A 77 8.50 0.08 -0.76
C ALA A 77 8.49 0.17 0.78
N VAL A 78 9.65 0.33 1.42
CA VAL A 78 9.81 0.42 2.89
C VAL A 78 8.89 1.48 3.52
N TYR A 79 8.61 2.57 2.81
CA TYR A 79 7.69 3.62 3.29
C TYR A 79 6.21 3.22 3.24
N ILE A 80 5.78 2.45 2.23
CA ILE A 80 4.41 1.91 2.22
C ILE A 80 4.21 1.01 3.43
N HIS A 81 5.23 0.24 3.81
CA HIS A 81 5.19 -0.60 5.00
C HIS A 81 5.16 0.21 6.30
N PHE A 82 5.93 1.31 6.38
CA PHE A 82 5.83 2.25 7.49
C PHE A 82 4.45 2.92 7.59
N LEU A 83 3.90 3.37 6.45
CA LEU A 83 2.58 3.98 6.34
C LEU A 83 1.45 2.98 6.57
N LEU A 84 1.72 1.67 6.40
CA LEU A 84 0.76 0.61 6.70
C LEU A 84 0.34 0.65 8.17
N GLY A 85 1.26 1.01 9.09
CA GLY A 85 0.96 1.18 10.51
C GLY A 85 -0.14 2.21 10.78
N PRO A 86 0.06 3.49 10.46
CA PRO A 86 -0.96 4.53 10.63
C PRO A 86 -2.19 4.28 9.74
N ALA A 87 -2.06 3.70 8.55
CA ALA A 87 -3.20 3.34 7.72
C ALA A 87 -4.07 2.24 8.36
N THR A 88 -3.46 1.21 8.96
CA THR A 88 -4.17 0.14 9.66
C THR A 88 -4.91 0.68 10.88
N VAL A 89 -4.28 1.58 11.64
CA VAL A 89 -4.94 2.25 12.77
C VAL A 89 -6.07 3.16 12.29
N ALA A 90 -5.87 3.91 11.20
CA ALA A 90 -6.89 4.75 10.59
C ALA A 90 -8.09 3.94 10.07
N LEU A 91 -7.88 2.69 9.66
CA LEU A 91 -8.95 1.75 9.31
C LEU A 91 -9.62 1.13 10.56
N ALA A 92 -8.87 0.85 11.61
CA ALA A 92 -9.40 0.26 12.84
C ALA A 92 -10.41 1.20 13.53
N VAL A 93 -10.20 2.51 13.48
CA VAL A 93 -11.12 3.52 14.05
C VAL A 93 -12.54 3.43 13.49
N PRO A 94 -12.79 3.54 12.16
CA PRO A 94 -14.12 3.40 11.59
C PRO A 94 -14.69 1.99 11.73
N MET A 95 -13.85 0.94 11.76
CA MET A 95 -14.31 -0.43 12.02
C MET A 95 -14.85 -0.57 13.45
N TYR A 96 -14.15 0.00 14.43
CA TYR A 96 -14.62 0.03 15.81
C TYR A 96 -15.89 0.88 15.95
N ALA A 97 -15.94 2.04 15.30
CA ALA A 97 -17.14 2.88 15.28
C ALA A 97 -18.36 2.17 14.68
N ASN A 98 -18.16 1.29 13.68
CA ASN A 98 -19.22 0.53 13.02
C ASN A 98 -19.30 -0.94 13.50
N TRP A 99 -18.80 -1.25 14.69
CA TRP A 99 -18.72 -2.62 15.20
C TRP A 99 -20.07 -3.35 15.22
N ALA A 100 -21.16 -2.63 15.53
CA ALA A 100 -22.51 -3.18 15.52
C ALA A 100 -22.95 -3.64 14.12
N ALA A 101 -22.62 -2.88 13.07
CA ALA A 101 -22.92 -3.23 11.68
C ALA A 101 -22.11 -4.44 11.21
N ILE A 102 -20.83 -4.51 11.61
CA ILE A 102 -19.96 -5.66 11.32
C ILE A 102 -20.51 -6.93 11.98
N ARG A 103 -20.88 -6.86 13.26
CA ARG A 103 -21.42 -8.01 14.00
C ARG A 103 -22.72 -8.52 13.37
N LYS A 104 -23.61 -7.63 12.90
CA LYS A 104 -24.87 -8.02 12.23
C LYS A 104 -24.61 -8.79 10.94
N ASN A 105 -23.54 -8.48 10.22
CA ASN A 105 -23.21 -9.08 8.92
C ASN A 105 -22.05 -10.10 9.00
N PHE A 106 -21.67 -10.54 10.20
CA PHE A 106 -20.48 -11.38 10.39
C PHE A 106 -20.53 -12.68 9.57
N ILE A 107 -21.70 -13.31 9.47
CA ILE A 107 -21.90 -14.53 8.67
C ILE A 107 -21.66 -14.24 7.18
N ALA A 108 -22.19 -13.14 6.65
CA ALA A 108 -21.99 -12.76 5.26
C ALA A 108 -20.51 -12.48 4.94
N ILE A 109 -19.82 -11.78 5.85
CA ILE A 109 -18.38 -11.50 5.74
C ILE A 109 -17.57 -12.81 5.76
N PHE A 110 -17.91 -13.72 6.68
CA PHE A 110 -17.21 -14.98 6.82
C PHE A 110 -17.38 -15.87 5.57
N VAL A 111 -18.61 -16.01 5.10
CA VAL A 111 -18.92 -16.75 3.86
C VAL A 111 -18.23 -16.14 2.66
N SER A 112 -18.25 -14.80 2.52
CA SER A 112 -17.58 -14.12 1.40
C SER A 112 -16.06 -14.31 1.43
N LEU A 113 -15.46 -14.30 2.63
CA LEU A 113 -14.03 -14.52 2.78
C LEU A 113 -13.66 -15.97 2.40
N SER A 114 -14.41 -16.96 2.88
CA SER A 114 -14.17 -18.37 2.55
C SER A 114 -14.47 -18.74 1.10
N ALA A 115 -15.38 -18.01 0.43
CA ALA A 115 -15.68 -18.22 -0.98
C ALA A 115 -14.70 -17.48 -1.91
N GLY A 116 -14.02 -16.44 -1.42
CA GLY A 116 -13.12 -15.58 -2.19
C GLY A 116 -11.61 -15.83 -1.96
N SER A 117 -11.22 -16.48 -0.86
CA SER A 117 -9.83 -16.92 -0.58
C SER A 117 -9.46 -18.18 -1.35
#